data_AF-A0AA90U0W6-F1
#
_entry.id   AF-A0AA90U0W6-F1
#
_cell.length_a   1.000
_cell.length_b   1.000
_cell.length_c   1.000
_cell.angle_alpha   90.00
_cell.angle_beta   90.00
_cell.angle_gamma   90.00
#
_symmetry.space_group_name_H-M   'P 1'
#
loop_
_entity.id
_entity.type
_entity.pdbx_description
1 polymer ?
#
loop_
_entity_poly.entity_id
_entity_poly.type
_entity_poly.pdbx_seq_one_letter_code
_entity_poly.pdbx_strand_id
1 'polypeptide(L)'
;MVHNDRVMEVPWDVEATLLSRPNRFLGIVELDPSTFSSDDPNFNSSSSGTIQEKVHIHDPGRLEDLLYSGNRLLLRKATNPKRKTGWDVIAAKADDGWILINSAFHRKIAEWAIANKVCSCFENVLEVIPEQKFGDSRLDFLLKKRDTELWVEVKGCTLIYGSTATFPDAPTTRGKRHVGELKKALESGYEALIMIIVLRKDASCFKANESIDPDFAEAFKDAVNVGVQVCPLVFSYEGRELFYKGKVPLCTEEYNSI
;
A
#
# COMPACT_ATOMS: atom_id res chain seq x y z
N MET A 1 2.39 24.13 -3.14
CA MET A 1 1.00 23.78 -3.54
C MET A 1 0.85 22.28 -3.39
N VAL A 2 0.03 21.82 -2.45
CA VAL A 2 -0.34 20.40 -2.36
C VAL A 2 -1.10 20.07 -3.64
N HIS A 3 -0.49 19.28 -4.52
CA HIS A 3 -1.17 18.76 -5.70
C HIS A 3 -2.18 17.73 -5.19
N ASN A 4 -3.46 18.10 -5.14
CA ASN A 4 -4.53 17.20 -4.73
C ASN A 4 -5.09 16.51 -5.99
N ASP A 5 -4.24 15.73 -6.64
CA ASP A 5 -4.55 15.12 -7.92
C ASP A 5 -5.31 13.83 -7.69
N ARG A 6 -6.47 13.73 -8.33
CA ARG A 6 -7.26 12.50 -8.36
C ARG A 6 -6.47 11.40 -9.07
N VAL A 7 -6.25 10.29 -8.39
CA VAL A 7 -5.52 9.12 -8.90
C VAL A 7 -6.47 8.18 -9.64
N MET A 8 -7.48 7.68 -8.91
CA MET A 8 -8.47 6.75 -9.45
C MET A 8 -9.68 6.65 -8.52
N GLU A 9 -10.78 6.12 -9.07
CA GLU A 9 -11.90 5.63 -8.26
C GLU A 9 -11.56 4.25 -7.69
N VAL A 10 -11.81 4.07 -6.39
CA VAL A 10 -11.75 2.81 -5.66
C VAL A 10 -13.11 2.62 -4.97
N PRO A 11 -14.06 1.92 -5.62
CA PRO A 11 -15.41 1.82 -5.09
C PRO A 11 -15.50 0.81 -3.94
N TRP A 12 -16.51 1.00 -3.10
CA TRP A 12 -16.96 0.10 -2.05
C TRP A 12 -18.49 0.08 -2.01
N ASP A 13 -19.06 -0.99 -1.45
CA ASP A 13 -20.49 -1.30 -1.52
C ASP A 13 -21.18 -1.26 -0.16
N VAL A 14 -20.49 -1.69 0.90
CA VAL A 14 -21.06 -1.80 2.24
C VAL A 14 -19.98 -1.58 3.29
N GLU A 15 -20.37 -1.00 4.42
CA GLU A 15 -19.57 -0.98 5.63
C GLU A 15 -19.74 -2.25 6.45
N ALA A 16 -18.74 -2.59 7.24
CA ALA A 16 -18.82 -3.71 8.17
C ALA A 16 -17.94 -3.49 9.40
N THR A 17 -18.25 -4.17 10.48
CA THR A 17 -17.41 -4.24 11.68
C THR A 17 -16.60 -5.52 11.66
N LEU A 18 -15.28 -5.44 11.81
CA LEU A 18 -14.42 -6.61 11.90
C LEU A 18 -14.65 -7.32 13.24
N LEU A 19 -15.05 -8.60 13.21
CA LEU A 19 -15.24 -9.40 14.42
C LEU A 19 -13.96 -10.16 14.77
N SER A 20 -13.34 -10.79 13.79
CA SER A 20 -12.08 -11.52 13.99
C SER A 20 -11.32 -11.68 12.67
N ARG A 21 -10.02 -11.97 12.78
CA ARG A 21 -9.14 -12.26 11.65
C ARG A 21 -8.45 -13.61 11.84
N PRO A 22 -9.10 -14.73 11.45
CA PRO A 22 -8.56 -16.06 11.67
C PRO A 22 -7.18 -16.31 11.04
N ASN A 23 -6.85 -15.61 9.96
CA ASN A 23 -5.52 -15.62 9.36
C ASN A 23 -5.31 -14.34 8.53
N ARG A 24 -4.08 -14.13 8.02
CA ARG A 24 -3.71 -12.91 7.28
C ARG A 24 -4.60 -12.56 6.08
N PHE A 25 -5.29 -13.53 5.47
CA PHE A 25 -6.10 -13.33 4.27
C PHE A 25 -7.61 -13.47 4.48
N LEU A 26 -8.07 -13.74 5.71
CA LEU A 26 -9.48 -13.99 6.03
C LEU A 26 -9.91 -13.15 7.23
N GLY A 27 -10.97 -12.38 7.05
CA GLY A 27 -11.71 -11.73 8.13
C GLY A 27 -13.12 -12.30 8.28
N ILE A 28 -13.67 -12.21 9.47
CA ILE A 28 -15.09 -12.41 9.76
C ILE A 28 -15.63 -11.06 10.20
N VAL A 29 -16.70 -10.61 9.55
CA VAL A 29 -17.27 -9.28 9.75
C VAL A 29 -18.75 -9.36 10.02
N GLU A 30 -19.28 -8.31 10.61
CA GLU A 30 -20.70 -8.01 10.71
C GLU A 30 -21.02 -6.86 9.73
N LEU A 31 -21.85 -7.11 8.72
CA LEU A 31 -22.23 -6.09 7.74
C LEU A 31 -23.18 -5.06 8.36
N ASP A 32 -22.98 -3.77 8.04
CA ASP A 32 -23.93 -2.70 8.35
C ASP A 32 -24.92 -2.53 7.19
N PRO A 33 -26.16 -3.01 7.32
CA PRO A 33 -27.09 -3.02 6.20
C PRO A 33 -27.65 -1.64 5.84
N SER A 34 -27.47 -0.64 6.71
CA SER A 34 -27.89 0.73 6.42
C SER A 34 -27.02 1.41 5.34
N THR A 35 -25.88 0.81 5.02
CA THR A 35 -24.88 1.37 4.09
C THR A 35 -24.94 0.77 2.69
N PHE A 36 -25.80 -0.23 2.45
CA PHE A 36 -26.02 -0.75 1.11
C PHE A 36 -26.58 0.36 0.20
N SER A 37 -26.08 0.40 -1.04
CA SER A 37 -26.69 1.23 -2.08
C SER A 37 -28.15 0.81 -2.27
N SER A 38 -29.06 1.78 -2.37
CA SER A 38 -30.51 1.57 -2.55
C SER A 38 -30.89 0.73 -3.79
N ASP A 39 -29.92 0.48 -4.67
CA ASP A 39 -30.07 -0.27 -5.91
C ASP A 39 -29.61 -1.73 -5.84
N ASP A 40 -29.20 -2.28 -4.68
CA ASP A 40 -28.89 -3.74 -4.59
C ASP A 40 -30.20 -4.56 -4.48
N PRO A 41 -30.60 -5.30 -5.53
CA PRO A 41 -31.85 -6.07 -5.55
C PRO A 41 -31.86 -7.26 -4.58
N ASN A 42 -30.73 -7.56 -3.91
CA ASN A 42 -30.63 -8.65 -2.94
C ASN A 42 -30.88 -8.22 -1.49
N PHE A 43 -31.06 -6.92 -1.21
CA PHE A 43 -31.30 -6.45 0.15
C PHE A 43 -32.77 -6.09 0.37
N ASN A 44 -33.56 -7.09 0.76
CA ASN A 44 -34.85 -6.84 1.40
C ASN A 44 -34.57 -6.34 2.83
N SER A 45 -34.97 -5.11 3.13
CA SER A 45 -34.85 -4.45 4.45
C SER A 45 -35.65 -5.10 5.58
N SER A 46 -36.04 -6.36 5.42
CA SER A 46 -36.99 -7.10 6.27
C SER A 46 -36.31 -8.08 7.23
N SER A 47 -34.99 -8.21 7.17
CA SER A 47 -34.24 -9.13 8.01
C SER A 47 -33.64 -8.37 9.20
N SER A 48 -34.30 -8.39 10.36
CA SER A 48 -33.79 -7.83 11.63
C SER A 48 -32.61 -8.63 12.24
N GLY A 49 -31.80 -9.28 11.40
CA GLY A 49 -30.69 -10.12 11.82
C GLY A 49 -29.34 -9.51 11.45
N THR A 50 -28.41 -9.59 12.38
CA THR A 50 -26.98 -9.41 12.15
C THR A 50 -26.49 -10.30 11.01
N ILE A 51 -25.93 -9.73 9.95
CA ILE A 51 -25.38 -10.50 8.81
C ILE A 51 -23.87 -10.66 9.01
N GLN A 52 -23.43 -11.88 9.34
CA GLN A 52 -22.01 -12.21 9.44
C GLN A 52 -21.48 -12.80 8.13
N GLU A 53 -20.34 -12.29 7.66
CA GLU A 53 -19.75 -12.69 6.39
C GLU A 53 -18.25 -12.98 6.49
N LYS A 54 -17.77 -13.82 5.58
CA LYS A 54 -16.33 -14.07 5.38
C LYS A 54 -15.81 -13.14 4.30
N VAL A 55 -14.80 -12.35 4.66
CA VAL A 55 -14.17 -11.36 3.77
C VAL A 55 -12.72 -11.74 3.49
N HIS A 56 -12.25 -11.44 2.28
CA HIS A 56 -10.85 -11.58 1.94
C HIS A 56 -10.10 -10.27 2.22
N ILE A 57 -8.94 -10.42 2.86
CA ILE A 57 -8.01 -9.31 3.11
C ILE A 57 -6.88 -9.47 2.10
N HIS A 58 -6.80 -8.54 1.15
CA HIS A 58 -5.75 -8.52 0.13
C HIS A 58 -4.54 -7.71 0.63
N ASP A 59 -3.94 -8.15 1.73
CA ASP A 59 -2.69 -7.59 2.24
C ASP A 59 -1.89 -8.68 2.97
N PRO A 60 -0.60 -8.88 2.63
CA PRO A 60 0.22 -9.88 3.30
C PRO A 60 0.69 -9.46 4.70
N GLY A 61 0.63 -8.16 5.01
CA GLY A 61 0.97 -7.54 6.29
C GLY A 61 -0.02 -7.84 7.40
N ARG A 62 0.33 -7.40 8.60
CA ARG A 62 -0.47 -7.62 9.80
C ARG A 62 -1.44 -6.50 10.08
N LEU A 63 -1.10 -5.24 9.78
CA LEU A 63 -2.00 -4.09 9.93
C LEU A 63 -2.73 -4.10 11.29
N GLU A 64 -2.03 -4.42 12.40
CA GLU A 64 -2.67 -4.67 13.71
C GLU A 64 -3.35 -3.41 14.27
N ASP A 65 -2.89 -2.23 13.84
CA ASP A 65 -3.47 -0.92 14.12
C ASP A 65 -4.79 -0.64 13.39
N LEU A 66 -5.09 -1.41 12.32
CA LEU A 66 -6.27 -1.23 11.47
C LEU A 66 -7.19 -2.45 11.43
N LEU A 67 -6.67 -3.66 11.65
CA LEU A 67 -7.40 -4.92 11.53
C LEU A 67 -7.63 -5.58 12.90
N TYR A 68 -8.08 -4.79 13.88
CA TYR A 68 -8.48 -5.24 15.20
C TYR A 68 -10.01 -5.44 15.30
N SER A 69 -10.43 -6.30 16.24
CA SER A 69 -11.86 -6.57 16.49
C SER A 69 -12.58 -5.30 16.93
N GLY A 70 -13.71 -4.99 16.30
CA GLY A 70 -14.49 -3.79 16.51
C GLY A 70 -14.17 -2.65 15.54
N ASN A 71 -13.10 -2.73 14.72
CA ASN A 71 -12.84 -1.68 13.75
C ASN A 71 -13.82 -1.73 12.56
N ARG A 72 -14.13 -0.57 11.97
CA ARG A 72 -14.95 -0.46 10.77
C ARG A 72 -14.14 -0.66 9.51
N LEU A 73 -14.74 -1.33 8.53
CA LEU A 73 -14.17 -1.68 7.23
C LEU A 73 -15.11 -1.24 6.11
N LEU A 74 -14.54 -0.85 4.97
CA LEU A 74 -15.26 -0.74 3.71
C LEU A 74 -15.04 -1.99 2.88
N LEU A 75 -16.11 -2.58 2.37
CA LEU A 75 -16.08 -3.83 1.61
C LEU A 75 -16.55 -3.63 0.19
N ARG A 76 -16.00 -4.43 -0.74
CA ARG A 76 -16.46 -4.55 -2.12
C ARG A 76 -16.91 -5.98 -2.39
N LYS A 77 -18.06 -6.15 -3.02
CA LYS A 77 -18.62 -7.45 -3.37
C LYS A 77 -17.73 -8.12 -4.41
N ALA A 78 -17.39 -9.37 -4.16
CA ALA A 78 -16.65 -10.19 -5.11
C ALA A 78 -17.52 -10.49 -6.33
N THR A 79 -16.98 -10.28 -7.53
CA THR A 79 -17.71 -10.54 -8.79
C THR A 79 -17.56 -11.97 -9.30
N ASN A 80 -16.52 -12.70 -8.85
CA ASN A 80 -16.27 -14.07 -9.29
C ASN A 80 -17.05 -15.08 -8.43
N PRO A 81 -18.05 -15.79 -8.99
CA PRO A 81 -18.91 -16.70 -8.24
C PRO A 81 -18.18 -17.94 -7.69
N LYS A 82 -16.95 -18.23 -8.15
CA LYS A 82 -16.14 -19.36 -7.66
C LYS A 82 -15.37 -19.07 -6.38
N ARG A 83 -15.45 -17.84 -5.85
CA ARG A 83 -14.69 -17.45 -4.66
C ARG A 83 -15.28 -18.03 -3.38
N LYS A 84 -14.39 -18.32 -2.42
CA LYS A 84 -14.76 -18.79 -1.08
C LYS A 84 -15.29 -17.67 -0.16
N THR A 85 -15.00 -16.42 -0.50
CA THR A 85 -15.39 -15.21 0.24
C THR A 85 -16.22 -14.32 -0.69
N GLY A 86 -17.34 -13.80 -0.19
CA GLY A 86 -18.24 -12.93 -0.96
C GLY A 86 -17.76 -11.50 -1.09
N TRP A 87 -16.73 -11.11 -0.35
CA TRP A 87 -16.31 -9.72 -0.18
C TRP A 87 -14.79 -9.59 -0.13
N ASP A 88 -14.27 -8.47 -0.59
CA ASP A 88 -12.91 -7.99 -0.37
C ASP A 88 -12.94 -6.79 0.57
N VAL A 89 -12.00 -6.75 1.52
CA VAL A 89 -11.75 -5.53 2.29
C VAL A 89 -11.04 -4.52 1.41
N ILE A 90 -11.58 -3.30 1.35
CA ILE A 90 -11.01 -2.17 0.60
C ILE A 90 -10.23 -1.27 1.54
N ALA A 91 -10.88 -0.79 2.59
CA ALA A 91 -10.32 0.16 3.52
C ALA A 91 -10.69 -0.16 4.96
N ALA A 92 -9.88 0.33 5.90
CA ALA A 92 -10.16 0.28 7.33
C ALA A 92 -10.26 1.70 7.90
N LYS A 93 -11.08 1.88 8.92
CA LYS A 93 -11.22 3.18 9.59
C LYS A 93 -9.97 3.45 10.44
N ALA A 94 -9.47 4.67 10.34
CA ALA A 94 -8.51 5.27 11.27
C ALA A 94 -9.11 6.55 11.86
N ASP A 95 -8.44 7.17 12.83
CA ASP A 95 -8.91 8.39 13.48
C ASP A 95 -9.17 9.53 12.48
N ASP A 96 -8.31 9.67 11.47
CA ASP A 96 -8.31 10.80 10.52
C ASP A 96 -9.05 10.52 9.19
N GLY A 97 -9.61 9.32 9.02
CA GLY A 97 -10.28 8.96 7.76
C GLY A 97 -10.40 7.46 7.50
N TRP A 98 -10.46 7.12 6.23
CA TRP A 98 -10.39 5.74 5.74
C TRP A 98 -9.02 5.50 5.12
N ILE A 99 -8.37 4.42 5.52
CA ILE A 99 -7.08 4.00 5.00
C ILE A 99 -7.33 2.89 3.99
N LEU A 100 -6.94 3.11 2.73
CA LEU A 100 -6.92 2.03 1.74
C LEU A 100 -5.93 0.98 2.23
N ILE A 101 -6.37 -0.27 2.38
CA ILE A 101 -5.50 -1.38 2.81
C ILE A 101 -5.41 -2.51 1.79
N ASN A 102 -6.12 -2.38 0.67
CA ASN A 102 -6.12 -3.40 -0.36
C ASN A 102 -4.92 -3.23 -1.29
N SER A 103 -3.89 -4.05 -1.08
CA SER A 103 -2.63 -3.98 -1.84
C SER A 103 -2.76 -4.30 -3.34
N ALA A 104 -3.91 -4.82 -3.81
CA ALA A 104 -4.15 -5.02 -5.24
C ALA A 104 -4.16 -3.70 -6.04
N PHE A 105 -4.38 -2.56 -5.36
CA PHE A 105 -4.33 -1.25 -5.99
C PHE A 105 -2.91 -0.67 -6.09
N HIS A 106 -1.93 -1.17 -5.32
CA HIS A 106 -0.59 -0.59 -5.27
C HIS A 106 0.08 -0.49 -6.64
N ARG A 107 -0.08 -1.53 -7.48
CA ARG A 107 0.44 -1.51 -8.85
C ARG A 107 -0.15 -0.37 -9.69
N LYS A 108 -1.47 -0.18 -9.66
CA LYS A 108 -2.15 0.89 -10.41
C LYS A 108 -1.76 2.28 -9.89
N ILE A 109 -1.57 2.40 -8.57
CA ILE A 109 -1.10 3.64 -7.94
C ILE A 109 0.32 3.97 -8.41
N ALA A 110 1.21 2.97 -8.46
CA ALA A 110 2.57 3.12 -8.97
C ALA A 110 2.59 3.46 -10.47
N GLU A 111 1.78 2.78 -11.30
CA GLU A 111 1.61 3.09 -12.71
C GLU A 111 1.14 4.54 -12.92
N TRP A 112 0.17 5.01 -12.11
CA TRP A 112 -0.27 6.41 -12.14
C TRP A 112 0.85 7.37 -11.74
N ALA A 113 1.62 7.07 -10.69
CA ALA A 113 2.72 7.92 -10.23
C ALA A 113 3.83 8.05 -11.29
N ILE A 114 4.16 6.95 -11.98
CA ILE A 114 5.12 6.92 -13.08
C ILE A 114 4.59 7.76 -14.25
N ALA A 115 3.35 7.51 -14.69
CA ALA A 115 2.74 8.21 -15.82
C ALA A 115 2.61 9.73 -15.61
N ASN A 116 2.32 10.15 -14.37
CA ASN A 116 2.19 11.57 -14.01
C ASN A 116 3.51 12.20 -13.53
N LYS A 117 4.63 11.45 -13.58
CA LYS A 117 5.98 11.95 -13.27
C LYS A 117 6.08 12.67 -11.92
N VAL A 118 5.38 12.17 -10.90
CA VAL A 118 5.33 12.82 -9.58
C VAL A 118 6.69 12.80 -8.84
N CYS A 119 7.63 12.01 -9.35
CA CYS A 119 9.04 12.02 -8.98
C CYS A 119 9.94 12.27 -10.19
N SER A 120 11.03 13.01 -10.00
CA SER A 120 11.99 13.35 -11.04
C SER A 120 12.68 12.12 -11.64
N CYS A 121 12.74 10.99 -10.93
CA CYS A 121 13.29 9.73 -11.46
C CYS A 121 12.44 9.14 -12.60
N PHE A 122 11.18 9.57 -12.75
CA PHE A 122 10.29 9.13 -13.83
C PHE A 122 10.37 10.01 -15.08
N GLU A 123 11.26 11.01 -15.10
CA GLU A 123 11.50 11.77 -16.33
C GLU A 123 12.18 10.91 -17.39
N ASN A 124 11.85 11.18 -18.66
CA ASN A 124 12.40 10.49 -19.83
C ASN A 124 12.16 8.96 -19.86
N VAL A 125 11.14 8.45 -19.14
CA VAL A 125 10.68 7.06 -19.28
C VAL A 125 10.02 6.88 -20.64
N LEU A 126 10.50 5.89 -21.39
CA LEU A 126 10.02 5.51 -22.73
C LEU A 126 9.10 4.30 -22.68
N GLU A 127 9.37 3.35 -21.77
CA GLU A 127 8.64 2.09 -21.63
C GLU A 127 8.54 1.70 -20.15
N VAL A 128 7.37 1.21 -19.74
CA VAL A 128 7.10 0.68 -18.39
C VAL A 128 6.84 -0.82 -18.51
N ILE A 129 7.75 -1.64 -17.98
CA ILE A 129 7.66 -3.11 -18.07
C ILE A 129 7.43 -3.68 -16.66
N PRO A 130 6.26 -4.26 -16.38
CA PRO A 130 5.94 -4.77 -15.06
C PRO A 130 6.52 -6.18 -14.79
N GLU A 131 6.69 -6.54 -13.52
CA GLU A 131 7.02 -7.90 -13.04
C GLU A 131 8.29 -8.51 -13.66
N GLN A 132 9.31 -7.68 -13.84
CA GLN A 132 10.53 -8.06 -14.55
C GLN A 132 11.51 -8.80 -13.63
N LYS A 133 12.11 -9.87 -14.14
CA LYS A 133 13.13 -10.64 -13.40
C LYS A 133 14.45 -9.86 -13.34
N PHE A 134 15.02 -9.75 -12.13
CA PHE A 134 16.37 -9.29 -11.88
C PHE A 134 17.03 -10.19 -10.83
N GLY A 135 18.23 -10.71 -11.15
CA GLY A 135 18.88 -11.73 -10.32
C GLY A 135 17.95 -12.90 -10.00
N ASP A 136 17.72 -13.13 -8.70
CA ASP A 136 16.89 -14.22 -8.19
C ASP A 136 15.45 -13.80 -7.84
N SER A 137 15.07 -12.55 -8.10
CA SER A 137 13.74 -12.02 -7.77
C SER A 137 13.02 -11.46 -9.01
N ARG A 138 11.75 -11.08 -8.81
CA ARG A 138 11.02 -10.20 -9.71
C ARG A 138 10.79 -8.88 -8.98
N LEU A 139 11.19 -7.79 -9.63
CA LEU A 139 10.92 -6.43 -9.19
C LEU A 139 9.64 -5.94 -9.88
N ASP A 140 8.94 -5.00 -9.24
CA ASP A 140 7.62 -4.57 -9.69
C ASP A 140 7.66 -3.92 -11.07
N PHE A 141 8.69 -3.11 -11.37
CA PHE A 141 8.86 -2.51 -12.69
C PHE A 141 10.33 -2.40 -13.13
N LEU A 142 10.51 -2.53 -14.44
CA LEU A 142 11.66 -2.03 -15.20
C LEU A 142 11.18 -0.87 -16.05
N LEU A 143 11.75 0.31 -15.85
CA LEU A 143 11.47 1.50 -16.66
C LEU A 143 12.63 1.72 -17.62
N LYS A 144 12.39 1.61 -18.93
CA LYS A 144 13.40 1.96 -19.93
C LYS A 144 13.41 3.47 -20.11
N LYS A 145 14.55 4.09 -19.81
CA LYS A 145 14.80 5.51 -20.07
C LYS A 145 15.69 5.63 -21.31
N ARG A 146 15.90 6.87 -21.78
CA ARG A 146 16.72 7.12 -22.98
C ARG A 146 18.14 6.57 -22.87
N ASP A 147 18.78 6.78 -21.72
CA ASP A 147 20.22 6.54 -21.53
C ASP A 147 20.51 5.45 -20.48
N THR A 148 19.47 4.89 -19.85
CA THR A 148 19.62 3.89 -18.79
C THR A 148 18.31 3.14 -18.54
N GLU A 149 18.36 2.16 -17.65
CA GLU A 149 17.21 1.45 -17.11
C GLU A 149 17.05 1.81 -15.63
N LEU A 150 15.79 1.97 -15.19
CA LEU A 150 15.46 2.19 -13.80
C LEU A 150 14.64 1.02 -13.26
N TRP A 151 15.22 0.30 -12.31
CA TRP A 151 14.56 -0.79 -11.60
C TRP A 151 13.79 -0.26 -10.40
N VAL A 152 12.51 -0.62 -10.29
CA VAL A 152 11.60 -0.10 -9.26
C VAL A 152 10.99 -1.23 -8.47
N GLU A 153 11.07 -1.13 -7.15
CA GLU A 153 10.28 -1.93 -6.21
C GLU A 153 9.29 -1.03 -5.48
N VAL A 154 8.04 -1.48 -5.37
CA VAL A 154 6.93 -0.79 -4.71
C VAL A 154 6.67 -1.40 -3.34
N LYS A 155 6.55 -0.55 -2.31
CA LYS A 155 6.11 -0.95 -0.96
C LYS A 155 4.89 -0.15 -0.55
N GLY A 156 3.85 -0.83 -0.07
CA GLY A 156 2.72 -0.18 0.59
C GLY A 156 3.03 0.08 2.05
N CYS A 157 2.62 1.25 2.55
CA CYS A 157 2.83 1.66 3.94
C CYS A 157 1.55 2.32 4.47
N THR A 158 1.00 1.72 5.52
CA THR A 158 -0.18 2.19 6.26
C THR A 158 0.13 2.44 7.74
N LEU A 159 1.18 1.80 8.26
CA LEU A 159 1.63 1.94 9.63
C LEU A 159 2.23 3.33 9.86
N ILE A 160 1.77 3.99 10.92
CA ILE A 160 2.28 5.30 11.34
C ILE A 160 2.58 5.29 12.85
N TYR A 161 3.57 6.07 13.26
CA TYR A 161 3.80 6.46 14.65
C TYR A 161 3.88 7.99 14.74
N GLY A 162 2.90 8.62 15.38
CA GLY A 162 2.72 10.07 15.27
C GLY A 162 2.48 10.46 13.81
N SER A 163 3.38 11.24 13.22
CA SER A 163 3.37 11.58 11.79
C SER A 163 4.44 10.83 10.97
N THR A 164 5.09 9.82 11.56
CA THR A 164 6.16 9.05 10.90
C THR A 164 5.59 7.78 10.29
N ALA A 165 5.56 7.69 8.96
CA ALA A 165 5.18 6.47 8.25
C ALA A 165 6.33 5.47 8.31
N THR A 166 6.02 4.20 8.62
CA THR A 166 7.05 3.17 8.77
C THR A 166 6.73 1.88 8.01
N PHE A 167 7.78 1.20 7.54
CA PHE A 167 7.66 -0.10 6.89
C PHE A 167 8.86 -0.99 7.28
N PRO A 168 8.66 -2.29 7.56
CA PRO A 168 7.40 -3.01 7.45
C PRO A 168 6.54 -2.96 8.73
N ASP A 169 5.35 -3.54 8.65
CA ASP A 169 4.44 -3.82 9.78
C ASP A 169 4.59 -5.26 10.33
N ALA A 170 5.42 -6.09 9.67
CA ALA A 170 5.86 -7.40 10.12
C ALA A 170 7.20 -7.79 9.45
N PRO A 171 8.00 -8.69 10.04
CA PRO A 171 9.26 -9.15 9.42
C PRO A 171 9.10 -9.63 7.97
N THR A 172 10.00 -9.19 7.08
CA THR A 172 9.90 -9.35 5.62
C THR A 172 11.23 -9.74 4.97
N THR A 173 11.51 -11.05 4.94
CA THR A 173 12.66 -11.60 4.20
C THR A 173 12.59 -11.31 2.69
N ARG A 174 11.37 -11.27 2.13
CA ARG A 174 11.15 -10.89 0.72
C ARG A 174 11.53 -9.43 0.48
N GLY A 175 11.14 -8.52 1.37
CA GLY A 175 11.50 -7.10 1.29
C GLY A 175 13.01 -6.91 1.31
N LYS A 176 13.71 -7.53 2.27
CA LYS A 176 15.17 -7.49 2.38
C LYS A 176 15.85 -7.98 1.09
N ARG A 177 15.41 -9.12 0.54
CA ARG A 177 15.95 -9.65 -0.72
C ARG A 177 15.79 -8.68 -1.88
N HIS A 178 14.60 -8.09 -2.04
CA HIS A 178 14.33 -7.17 -3.16
C HIS A 178 15.18 -5.89 -3.06
N VAL A 179 15.38 -5.36 -1.85
CA VAL A 179 16.31 -4.24 -1.61
C VAL A 179 17.75 -4.63 -1.99
N GLY A 180 18.17 -5.85 -1.69
CA GLY A 180 19.47 -6.38 -2.14
C GLY A 180 19.60 -6.47 -3.67
N GLU A 181 18.54 -6.86 -4.37
CA GLU A 181 18.52 -6.86 -5.85
C GLU A 181 18.63 -5.45 -6.44
N LEU A 182 18.03 -4.44 -5.80
CA LEU A 182 18.19 -3.03 -6.20
C LEU A 182 19.63 -2.53 -6.04
N LYS A 183 20.35 -2.94 -4.99
CA LYS A 183 21.79 -2.65 -4.84
C LYS A 183 22.60 -3.25 -5.99
N LYS A 184 22.33 -4.52 -6.33
CA LYS A 184 22.98 -5.20 -7.48
C LYS A 184 22.68 -4.51 -8.81
N ALA A 185 21.49 -3.94 -8.97
CA ALA A 185 21.13 -3.16 -10.16
C ALA A 185 22.02 -1.92 -10.31
N LEU A 186 22.27 -1.18 -9.22
CA LEU A 186 23.23 -0.06 -9.22
C LEU A 186 24.66 -0.52 -9.55
N GLU A 187 25.12 -1.61 -8.94
CA GLU A 187 26.44 -2.20 -9.21
C GLU A 187 26.60 -2.62 -10.68
N SER A 188 25.49 -2.96 -11.34
CA SER A 188 25.44 -3.30 -12.77
C SER A 188 25.33 -2.07 -13.69
N GLY A 189 25.35 -0.86 -13.15
CA GLY A 189 25.30 0.39 -13.90
C GLY A 189 23.88 0.91 -14.21
N TYR A 190 22.84 0.31 -13.64
CA TYR A 190 21.45 0.77 -13.78
C TYR A 190 21.06 1.76 -12.69
N GLU A 191 19.94 2.46 -12.86
CA GLU A 191 19.30 3.19 -11.75
C GLU A 191 18.40 2.25 -10.94
N ALA A 192 18.20 2.56 -9.66
CA ALA A 192 17.35 1.78 -8.76
C ALA A 192 16.51 2.68 -7.84
N LEU A 193 15.24 2.30 -7.63
CA LEU A 193 14.27 3.04 -6.84
C LEU A 193 13.43 2.13 -5.94
N ILE A 194 13.26 2.54 -4.70
CA ILE A 194 12.21 2.06 -3.82
C ILE A 194 11.09 3.11 -3.80
N MET A 195 9.93 2.77 -4.36
CA MET A 195 8.73 3.61 -4.30
C MET A 195 7.89 3.19 -3.08
N ILE A 196 7.65 4.11 -2.15
CA ILE A 196 6.78 3.86 -1.00
C ILE A 196 5.43 4.53 -1.26
N ILE A 197 4.36 3.73 -1.31
CA ILE A 197 2.98 4.20 -1.36
C ILE A 197 2.52 4.33 0.08
N VAL A 198 2.53 5.56 0.58
CA VAL A 198 2.09 5.91 1.94
C VAL A 198 0.60 6.25 1.89
N LEU A 199 -0.26 5.34 2.34
CA LEU A 199 -1.72 5.49 2.34
C LEU A 199 -2.21 6.26 3.58
N ARG A 200 -1.41 7.21 4.05
CA ARG A 200 -1.55 7.95 5.31
C ARG A 200 -1.31 9.43 5.07
N LYS A 201 -2.39 10.21 4.95
CA LYS A 201 -2.32 11.66 4.67
C LYS A 201 -1.68 12.46 5.80
N ASP A 202 -1.63 11.88 6.99
CA ASP A 202 -1.03 12.38 8.22
C ASP A 202 0.49 12.13 8.30
N ALA A 203 1.09 11.48 7.29
CA ALA A 203 2.53 11.29 7.21
C ALA A 203 3.29 12.58 6.87
N SER A 204 4.35 12.88 7.65
CA SER A 204 5.28 13.98 7.40
C SER A 204 6.66 13.50 6.93
N CYS A 205 7.02 12.25 7.22
CA CYS A 205 8.25 11.60 6.74
C CYS A 205 8.08 10.07 6.72
N PHE A 206 9.04 9.38 6.10
CA PHE A 206 9.09 7.92 6.06
C PHE A 206 10.41 7.39 6.63
N LYS A 207 10.36 6.25 7.33
CA LYS A 207 11.57 5.47 7.67
C LYS A 207 11.32 3.96 7.67
N ALA A 208 12.40 3.19 7.52
CA ALA A 208 12.32 1.75 7.74
C ALA A 208 12.09 1.45 9.24
N ASN A 209 11.30 0.43 9.54
CA ASN A 209 10.92 0.08 10.90
C ASN A 209 11.90 -0.93 11.53
N GLU A 210 12.99 -0.42 12.11
CA GLU A 210 14.00 -1.25 12.78
C GLU A 210 13.42 -2.07 13.94
N SER A 211 12.43 -1.54 14.66
CA SER A 211 11.82 -2.25 15.81
C SER A 211 11.05 -3.50 15.40
N ILE A 212 10.57 -3.56 14.15
CA ILE A 212 9.82 -4.69 13.60
C ILE A 212 10.73 -5.61 12.80
N ASP A 213 11.64 -5.05 12.00
CA ASP A 213 12.56 -5.81 11.16
C ASP A 213 13.92 -5.08 11.04
N PRO A 214 14.84 -5.30 11.99
CA PRO A 214 16.15 -4.65 11.98
C PRO A 214 16.98 -5.05 10.76
N ASP A 215 16.80 -6.30 10.31
CA ASP A 215 17.45 -6.88 9.15
C ASP A 215 17.05 -6.19 7.83
N PHE A 216 15.77 -5.84 7.69
CA PHE A 216 15.29 -5.02 6.58
C PHE A 216 15.76 -3.57 6.70
N ALA A 217 15.70 -2.99 7.90
CA ALA A 217 16.09 -1.59 8.12
C ALA A 217 17.58 -1.36 7.78
N GLU A 218 18.45 -2.27 8.19
CA GLU A 218 19.87 -2.24 7.82
C GLU A 218 20.06 -2.35 6.29
N ALA A 219 19.40 -3.33 5.64
CA ALA A 219 19.48 -3.48 4.19
C ALA A 219 18.95 -2.25 3.42
N PHE A 220 17.89 -1.63 3.93
CA PHE A 220 17.33 -0.40 3.38
C PHE A 220 18.30 0.76 3.53
N LYS A 221 18.88 0.96 4.72
CA LYS A 221 19.89 2.00 4.99
C LYS A 221 21.10 1.84 4.08
N ASP A 222 21.61 0.62 3.95
CA ASP A 222 22.72 0.30 3.05
C ASP A 222 22.38 0.62 1.59
N ALA A 223 21.18 0.27 1.14
CA ALA A 223 20.74 0.57 -0.22
C ALA A 223 20.71 2.07 -0.49
N VAL A 224 20.15 2.86 0.44
CA VAL A 224 20.15 4.32 0.34
C VAL A 224 21.57 4.88 0.30
N ASN A 225 22.47 4.39 1.16
CA ASN A 225 23.86 4.85 1.23
C ASN A 225 24.65 4.61 -0.07
N VAL A 226 24.36 3.54 -0.81
CA VAL A 226 25.01 3.26 -2.10
C VAL A 226 24.31 3.92 -3.29
N GLY A 227 23.23 4.67 -3.05
CA GLY A 227 22.56 5.49 -4.06
C GLY A 227 21.23 4.94 -4.57
N VAL A 228 20.63 3.93 -3.93
CA VAL A 228 19.25 3.52 -4.27
C VAL A 228 18.34 4.67 -3.88
N GLN A 229 17.59 5.19 -4.86
CA GLN A 229 16.66 6.28 -4.63
C GLN A 229 15.47 5.79 -3.81
N VAL A 230 14.88 6.66 -3.00
CA VAL A 230 13.62 6.37 -2.31
C VAL A 230 12.63 7.49 -2.58
N CYS A 231 11.41 7.11 -2.94
CA CYS A 231 10.33 8.05 -3.19
C CYS A 231 9.09 7.70 -2.35
N PRO A 232 8.95 8.30 -1.16
CA PRO A 232 7.74 8.22 -0.37
C PRO A 232 6.66 9.16 -0.92
N LEU A 233 5.57 8.57 -1.42
CA LEU A 233 4.43 9.25 -2.02
C LEU A 233 3.21 9.09 -1.12
N VAL A 234 2.63 10.22 -0.70
CA VAL A 234 1.49 10.25 0.21
C VAL A 234 0.19 10.26 -0.59
N PHE A 235 -0.76 9.44 -0.16
CA PHE A 235 -2.09 9.35 -0.71
C PHE A 235 -3.15 9.38 0.39
N SER A 236 -4.35 9.86 0.06
CA SER A 236 -5.53 9.75 0.90
C SER A 236 -6.64 9.03 0.17
N TYR A 237 -7.44 8.27 0.91
CA TYR A 237 -8.64 7.65 0.40
C TYR A 237 -9.88 8.31 1.02
N GLU A 238 -10.68 8.97 0.19
CA GLU A 238 -11.80 9.81 0.62
C GLU A 238 -13.03 9.51 -0.25
N GLY A 239 -14.17 9.21 0.39
CA GLY A 239 -15.38 8.80 -0.32
C GLY A 239 -15.19 7.47 -1.05
N ARG A 240 -14.95 7.54 -2.36
CA ARG A 240 -14.65 6.39 -3.24
C ARG A 240 -13.44 6.68 -4.14
N GLU A 241 -12.62 7.65 -3.75
CA GLU A 241 -11.56 8.17 -4.60
C GLU A 241 -10.24 8.20 -3.86
N LEU A 242 -9.18 7.89 -4.59
CA LEU A 242 -7.80 8.00 -4.12
C LEU A 242 -7.20 9.29 -4.66
N PHE A 243 -6.57 10.07 -3.78
CA PHE A 243 -5.91 11.33 -4.11
C PHE A 243 -4.43 11.26 -3.76
N TYR A 244 -3.59 11.79 -4.64
CA TYR A 244 -2.19 12.06 -4.35
C TYR A 244 -2.10 13.34 -3.50
N LYS A 245 -1.19 13.36 -2.53
CA LYS A 245 -1.00 14.48 -1.59
C LYS A 245 0.41 15.06 -1.61
N GLY A 246 1.32 14.49 -2.41
CA GLY A 246 2.70 14.93 -2.51
C GLY A 246 3.71 13.89 -2.03
N LYS A 247 4.98 14.32 -1.98
CA LYS A 247 6.09 13.55 -1.45
C LYS A 247 6.40 13.95 -0.03
N VAL A 248 6.86 12.99 0.77
CA VAL A 248 7.47 13.27 2.08
C VAL A 248 8.93 12.83 2.06
N PRO A 249 9.82 13.51 2.81
CA PRO A 249 11.21 13.12 2.91
C PRO A 249 11.37 11.80 3.68
N LEU A 250 12.56 11.21 3.60
CA LEU A 250 13.01 10.29 4.64
C LEU A 250 13.15 11.05 5.96
N CYS A 251 12.82 10.42 7.08
CA CYS A 251 12.95 11.07 8.39
C CYS A 251 14.42 11.42 8.66
N THR A 252 14.67 12.62 9.20
CA THR A 252 16.01 13.15 9.47
C THR A 252 16.65 12.57 10.73
N GLU A 253 15.84 12.01 11.64
CA GLU A 253 16.33 11.48 12.92
C GLU A 253 16.62 9.97 12.82
N GLU A 254 17.79 9.71 12.26
CA GLU A 254 18.67 8.60 12.64
C GLU A 254 20.15 8.92 12.30
N TYR A 255 20.57 10.16 12.59
CA TYR A 255 22.00 10.54 12.69
C TYR A 255 22.33 11.45 13.88
N ASN A 256 21.39 11.73 14.79
CA ASN A 256 21.68 12.44 16.03
C ASN A 256 20.68 12.03 17.11
N SER A 257 21.07 11.07 17.95
CA SER A 257 20.72 11.03 19.38
C SER A 257 21.55 9.96 20.09
N ILE A 258 22.68 10.47 20.63
CA ILE A 258 23.50 10.02 21.77
C ILE A 258 24.28 8.70 21.62
#